data_AF-A0A962CKQ1-F1
#
_entry.id   AF-A0A962CKQ1-F1
#
_cell.length_a   1.000
_cell.length_b   1.000
_cell.length_c   1.000
_cell.angle_alpha   90.00
_cell.angle_beta   90.00
_cell.angle_gamma   90.00
#
_symmetry.space_group_name_H-M   'P 1'
#
loop_
_entity.id
_entity.type
_entity.pdbx_description
1 polymer ?
#
loop_
_entity_poly.entity_id
_entity_poly.type
_entity_poly.pdbx_seq_one_letter_code
_entity_poly.pdbx_strand_id
1 'polypeptide(L)'
;FVVWLDADVDTQLRRLHADRKRPLLGVGDRREQLERLAGLRNPLYAEVADLRISASGNQGSASMARHVGTQIARLWQRSREGENA
;
A
#
# COMPACT_ATOMS: atom_id res chain seq x y z
N PHE A 1 -5.39 -12.05 -6.26
CA PHE A 1 -4.07 -11.73 -5.70
C PHE A 1 -3.82 -10.23 -5.75
N VAL A 2 -4.16 -9.54 -4.66
CA VAL A 2 -4.07 -8.10 -4.44
C VAL A 2 -3.04 -7.86 -3.33
N VAL A 3 -2.10 -6.95 -3.58
CA VAL A 3 -1.08 -6.55 -2.61
C VAL A 3 -1.33 -5.14 -2.11
N TRP A 4 -1.42 -4.97 -0.79
CA TRP A 4 -1.47 -3.66 -0.15
C TRP A 4 -0.09 -3.27 0.38
N LEU A 5 0.46 -2.17 -0.15
CA LEU A 5 1.65 -1.51 0.41
C LEU A 5 1.23 -0.51 1.49
N ASP A 6 1.33 -0.95 2.73
CA ASP A 6 0.89 -0.21 3.90
C ASP A 6 2.00 0.71 4.42
N ALA A 7 1.88 2.01 4.13
CA ALA A 7 2.81 3.03 4.61
C ALA A 7 2.13 3.90 5.65
N ASP A 8 2.78 4.09 6.80
CA ASP A 8 2.31 5.02 7.83
C ASP A 8 2.25 6.48 7.34
N VAL A 9 1.47 7.30 8.07
CA VAL A 9 1.26 8.72 7.75
C VAL A 9 2.58 9.49 7.71
N ASP A 10 3.53 9.20 8.61
CA ASP A 10 4.82 9.88 8.64
C ASP A 10 5.66 9.60 7.39
N THR A 11 5.62 8.37 6.89
CA THR A 11 6.25 7.98 5.62
C THR A 11 5.55 8.61 4.43
N GLN A 12 4.22 8.68 4.44
CA GLN A 12 3.46 9.37 3.40
C GLN A 12 3.82 10.87 3.38
N LEU A 13 3.81 11.55 4.52
CA LEU A 13 4.19 12.97 4.62
C LEU A 13 5.59 13.23 4.07
N ARG A 14 6.58 12.42 4.46
CA ARG A 14 7.96 12.54 3.98
C ARG A 14 8.04 12.36 2.46
N ARG A 15 7.37 11.36 1.89
CA ARG A 15 7.39 11.11 0.43
C ARG A 15 6.64 12.18 -0.36
N LEU A 16 5.63 12.80 0.24
CA LEU A 16 4.73 13.74 -0.42
C LEU A 16 5.04 15.21 -0.15
N HIS A 17 6.08 15.52 0.63
CA HIS A 17 6.38 16.88 1.08
C HIS A 17 6.42 17.92 -0.07
N ALA A 18 7.01 17.57 -1.21
CA ALA A 18 7.14 18.42 -2.39
C ALA A 18 6.10 18.14 -3.49
N ASP A 19 5.18 17.19 -3.28
CA ASP A 19 4.20 16.82 -4.30
C ASP A 19 3.03 17.82 -4.33
N ARG A 20 2.89 18.52 -5.46
CA ARG A 20 1.82 19.48 -5.72
C ARG A 20 0.71 18.93 -6.63
N LYS A 21 0.87 17.71 -7.15
CA LYS A 21 -0.08 17.08 -8.10
C LYS A 21 -1.19 16.30 -7.40
N ARG A 22 -1.37 16.48 -6.08
CA ARG A 22 -2.35 15.76 -5.26
C ARG A 22 -3.44 16.71 -4.79
N PRO A 23 -4.54 16.87 -5.54
CA PRO A 23 -5.61 17.81 -5.20
C PRO A 23 -6.16 17.60 -3.78
N LEU A 24 -6.33 16.34 -3.36
CA LEU A 24 -6.80 16.00 -2.02
C LEU A 24 -5.84 16.41 -0.89
N LEU A 25 -4.55 16.66 -1.18
CA LEU A 25 -3.52 17.09 -0.23
C LEU A 25 -3.04 18.53 -0.48
N GLY A 26 -3.68 19.23 -1.43
CA GLY A 26 -3.40 20.63 -1.74
C GLY A 26 -4.21 21.61 -0.90
N VAL A 27 -5.11 21.11 -0.05
CA VAL A 27 -6.01 21.90 0.79
C VAL A 27 -5.82 21.53 2.26
N GLY A 28 -5.73 22.52 3.14
CA GLY A 28 -5.65 22.33 4.60
C GLY A 28 -4.38 21.66 5.11
N ASP A 29 -4.44 21.13 6.34
CA ASP A 29 -3.35 20.38 6.95
C ASP A 29 -3.21 19.00 6.30
N ARG A 30 -2.02 18.74 5.73
CA ARG A 30 -1.72 17.48 5.06
C ARG A 30 -1.72 16.28 6.00
N ARG A 31 -1.26 16.44 7.24
CA ARG A 31 -1.21 15.36 8.21
C ARG A 31 -2.63 14.92 8.56
N GLU A 32 -3.46 15.87 8.98
CA GLU A 32 -4.86 15.63 9.33
C GLU A 32 -5.60 14.94 8.18
N GLN A 33 -5.39 15.44 6.95
CA GLN A 33 -6.00 14.86 5.77
C GLN A 33 -5.53 13.42 5.51
N LEU A 34 -4.24 13.12 5.67
CA LEU A 34 -3.71 11.76 5.51
C LEU A 34 -4.23 10.82 6.60
N GLU A 35 -4.31 11.26 7.86
CA GLU A 35 -4.87 10.49 8.97
C GLU A 35 -6.35 10.17 8.73
N ARG A 36 -7.14 11.17 8.30
CA ARG A 36 -8.55 10.99 7.94
C ARG A 36 -8.72 10.01 6.78
N LEU A 37 -7.91 10.14 5.72
CA LEU A 37 -7.94 9.23 4.59
C LEU A 37 -7.53 7.80 5.00
N ALA A 38 -6.53 7.65 5.87
CA ALA A 38 -6.11 6.35 6.39
C ALA A 38 -7.25 5.68 7.18
N GLY A 39 -7.93 6.42 8.05
CA GLY A 39 -9.07 5.89 8.82
C GLY A 39 -10.22 5.38 7.94
N LEU A 40 -10.49 6.05 6.82
CA LEU A 40 -11.54 5.65 5.88
C LEU A 40 -11.12 4.52 4.93
N ARG A 41 -9.85 4.50 4.51
CA ARG A 41 -9.41 3.65 3.39
C ARG A 41 -8.64 2.41 3.82
N ASN A 42 -7.92 2.45 4.94
CA ASN A 42 -7.15 1.29 5.39
C ASN A 42 -8.03 0.05 5.64
N PRO A 43 -9.25 0.15 6.21
CA PRO A 43 -10.15 -1.00 6.32
C PRO A 43 -10.49 -1.60 4.96
N LEU A 44 -10.79 -0.75 3.96
CA LEU A 44 -11.10 -1.20 2.60
C LEU A 44 -9.89 -1.87 1.93
N TYR A 45 -8.69 -1.32 2.11
CA TYR A 45 -7.45 -1.92 1.60
C TYR A 45 -7.15 -3.25 2.29
N ALA A 46 -7.42 -3.36 3.59
CA ALA A 46 -7.23 -4.60 4.35
C ALA A 46 -8.23 -5.68 3.92
N GLU A 47 -9.48 -5.31 3.64
CA GLU A 47 -10.54 -6.23 3.20
C GLU A 47 -10.19 -6.94 1.88
N VAL A 48 -9.66 -6.19 0.91
CA VAL A 48 -9.37 -6.73 -0.42
C VAL A 48 -7.98 -7.33 -0.58
N ALA A 49 -7.08 -7.11 0.38
CA ALA A 49 -5.68 -7.52 0.26
C ALA A 49 -5.49 -9.00 0.59
N ASP A 50 -5.02 -9.76 -0.39
CA ASP A 50 -4.48 -11.11 -0.17
C ASP A 50 -3.14 -11.07 0.58
N LEU A 51 -2.41 -9.95 0.45
CA LEU A 51 -1.11 -9.74 1.09
C LEU A 51 -0.90 -8.28 1.48
N ARG A 52 -0.71 -8.02 2.78
CA ARG A 52 -0.27 -6.72 3.32
C ARG A 52 1.23 -6.71 3.52
N ILE A 53 1.92 -5.70 2.98
CA ILE A 53 3.35 -5.47 3.15
C ILE A 53 3.56 -4.09 3.75
N SER A 54 4.28 -4.01 4.87
CA SER A 54 4.69 -2.72 5.43
C SER A 54 5.66 -2.03 4.46
N ALA A 55 5.28 -0.83 4.03
CA ALA A 55 6.06 0.06 3.18
C ALA A 55 6.50 1.33 3.92
N SER A 56 6.43 1.30 5.26
CA SER A 56 6.93 2.33 6.16
C SER A 56 8.46 2.45 6.11
N GLY A 57 8.97 3.64 6.42
CA GLY A 57 10.40 3.92 6.47
C GLY A 57 11.01 4.29 5.11
N ASN A 58 12.32 4.03 4.97
CA ASN A 58 13.15 4.53 3.86
C ASN A 58 13.62 3.43 2.90
N GLN A 59 12.92 2.30 2.84
CA GLN A 59 13.27 1.25 1.90
C GLN A 59 13.09 1.74 0.45
N GLY A 60 14.12 1.54 -0.37
CA GLY A 60 14.09 1.89 -1.80
C GLY A 60 13.17 0.97 -2.61
N SER A 61 12.63 1.48 -3.71
CA SER A 61 11.65 0.77 -4.56
C SER A 61 12.13 -0.58 -5.06
N ALA A 62 13.41 -0.70 -5.47
CA ALA A 62 13.97 -1.97 -5.95
C ALA A 62 14.03 -3.04 -4.86
N SER A 63 14.36 -2.65 -3.62
CA SER A 63 14.36 -3.57 -2.48
C SER A 63 12.93 -3.98 -2.12
N MET A 64 11.99 -3.03 -2.13
CA MET A 64 10.58 -3.32 -1.89
C MET A 64 10.01 -4.28 -2.95
N ALA A 65 10.30 -4.04 -4.22
CA ALA A 65 9.86 -4.91 -5.31
C ALA A 65 10.39 -6.35 -5.15
N ARG A 66 11.68 -6.52 -4.79
CA ARG A 66 12.24 -7.85 -4.50
C ARG A 66 11.58 -8.52 -3.30
N HIS A 67 11.35 -7.75 -2.22
CA HIS A 67 10.67 -8.26 -1.03
C HIS A 67 9.25 -8.73 -1.35
N VAL A 68 8.45 -7.89 -1.99
CA VAL A 68 7.10 -8.22 -2.46
C VAL A 68 7.12 -9.43 -3.38
N GLY A 69 8.02 -9.48 -4.38
CA GLY A 69 8.16 -10.61 -5.29
C GLY A 69 8.47 -11.93 -4.56
N THR A 70 9.31 -11.88 -3.53
CA THR A 70 9.62 -13.05 -2.69
C THR A 70 8.39 -13.53 -1.92
N GLN A 71 7.58 -12.61 -1.38
CA GLN A 71 6.35 -12.97 -0.67
C GLN A 71 5.28 -13.53 -1.62
N ILE A 72 5.09 -12.91 -2.78
CA ILE A 72 4.17 -13.41 -3.80
C ILE A 72 4.57 -14.82 -4.25
N ALA A 73 5.85 -15.06 -4.55
CA ALA A 73 6.31 -16.38 -4.98
C ALA A 73 6.06 -17.49 -3.95
N ARG A 74 6.01 -17.14 -2.65
CA ARG A 74 5.71 -18.08 -1.57
C ARG A 74 4.21 -18.32 -1.38
N LEU A 75 3.42 -17.27 -1.45
CA LEU A 75 2.01 -17.29 -1.08
C LEU A 75 1.09 -17.54 -2.27
N TRP A 76 1.53 -17.20 -3.48
CA TRP A 76 0.76 -17.38 -4.69
C TRP A 76 0.92 -18.81 -5.21
N GLN A 77 0.00 -19.68 -4.79
CA GLN A 77 -0.33 -20.85 -5.59
C GLN A 77 -1.27 -20.38 -6.69
N ARG A 78 -0.79 -20.39 -7.95
CA ARG A 78 -1.63 -20.22 -9.13
C ARG A 78 -2.80 -21.18 -8.95
N SER A 79 -4.04 -20.67 -8.90
CA SER A 79 -5.25 -21.47 -8.74
C SER A 79 -5.08 -22.74 -9.56
N ARG A 80 -4.92 -23.90 -8.90
CA ARG A 80 -4.88 -25.15 -9.64
C ARG A 80 -6.22 -25.27 -10.35
N GLU A 81 -6.15 -25.53 -11.65
CA GLU A 81 -7.27 -25.87 -12.51
C GLU A 81 -8.24 -26.79 -11.78
N GLY A 82 -9.53 -26.45 -11.77
CA GLY A 82 -10.55 -27.21 -11.04
C GLY A 82 -11.95 -26.61 -11.05
N GLU A 83 -12.45 -26.22 -12.22
CA GLU A 83 -13.89 -26.22 -12.55
C GLU A 83 -13.97 -26.17 -14.10
N ASN A 84 -13.41 -27.17 -14.80
CA ASN A 84 -14.23 -28.20 -15.45
C ASN A 84 -15.23 -28.89 -14.50
N ALA A 85 -16.44 -28.36 -14.48
CA ALA A 85 -17.69 -29.12 -14.48
C ALA A 85 -18.62 -28.49 -15.53
#